data_AF-A0A7K4CRM4-F1
#
_entry.id   AF-A0A7K4CRM4-F1
#
_cell.length_a   1.000
_cell.length_b   1.000
_cell.length_c   1.000
_cell.angle_alpha   90.00
_cell.angle_beta   90.00
_cell.angle_gamma   90.00
#
_symmetry.space_group_name_H-M   'P 1'
#
loop_
_entity.id
_entity.type
_entity.pdbx_description
1 polymer ?
#
loop_
_entity_poly.entity_id
_entity_poly.type
_entity_poly.pdbx_seq_one_letter_code
_entity_poly.pdbx_strand_id
1 'polypeptide(L)'
;MNSLSFFFSDILNKERLSWVLAACNGRVMPAFFFAGNAALAWMHDNRLQELATRSIRASTDQDGQSSSRQFWTDVIRSFSPVFPVNEAIDGSPRFGFLLLDGPYQSHAAVHAMSVLNRARDANLVPDLFMYLDGVHAAHAFQRPTTFMNIADAIQRLVRSTGDARPRSQLLACSRCATARGYASVPFDENNTKSSHAIPEVDFVNLNNIIEHFQSPWGILSTGCAIARREAVAGTNQKVALNILACHPPYGTEHAYGAISMAMAAAMNHDMPTNLIFIEDGVLCVSGLYRNGVEDQLYNIQEIIESAQDESLLRVIACKQSMDLRGLCPMKSLGHVAEISLDMLGGLLLQGSASATITRTFIF
;
A
#
# COMPACT_ATOMS: atom_id res chain seq x y z
N MET A 1 -26.53 -2.84 2.09
CA MET A 1 -25.39 -1.89 2.04
C MET A 1 -24.44 -2.38 0.97
N ASN A 2 -24.29 -1.63 -0.11
CA ASN A 2 -23.39 -1.98 -1.21
C ASN A 2 -22.01 -1.41 -0.89
N SER A 3 -21.14 -2.20 -0.28
CA SER A 3 -19.73 -1.86 -0.11
C SER A 3 -18.94 -2.50 -1.24
N LEU A 4 -18.20 -1.69 -2.01
CA LEU A 4 -17.26 -2.22 -2.99
C LEU A 4 -15.88 -2.29 -2.34
N SER A 5 -15.25 -3.45 -2.40
CA SER A 5 -13.91 -3.68 -1.87
C SER A 5 -12.99 -4.12 -3.00
N PHE A 6 -11.72 -3.76 -2.96
CA PHE A 6 -10.69 -4.29 -3.84
C PHE A 6 -9.58 -4.84 -2.98
N PHE A 7 -8.95 -5.95 -3.35
CA PHE A 7 -7.79 -6.52 -2.68
C PHE A 7 -6.73 -6.84 -3.74
N PHE A 8 -5.55 -6.23 -3.67
CA PHE A 8 -4.43 -6.55 -4.54
C PHE A 8 -3.29 -7.10 -3.70
N SER A 9 -2.73 -8.25 -4.07
CA SER A 9 -1.53 -8.77 -3.43
C SER A 9 -0.71 -9.68 -4.35
N ASP A 10 0.49 -9.24 -4.75
CA ASP A 10 1.45 -10.11 -5.45
C ASP A 10 2.09 -11.17 -4.54
N ILE A 11 1.89 -11.06 -3.21
CA ILE A 11 2.67 -11.75 -2.19
C ILE A 11 1.75 -12.52 -1.22
N LEU A 12 0.62 -13.05 -1.68
CA LEU A 12 -0.11 -14.02 -0.86
C LEU A 12 0.48 -15.40 -1.08
N ASN A 13 1.39 -15.81 -0.20
CA ASN A 13 1.51 -17.23 0.15
C ASN A 13 0.08 -17.76 0.43
N LYS A 14 -0.21 -19.02 0.05
CA LYS A 14 -1.46 -19.73 0.37
C LYS A 14 -2.02 -19.42 1.76
N GLU A 15 -1.16 -19.34 2.77
CA GLU A 15 -1.54 -18.93 4.11
C GLU A 15 -2.17 -17.53 4.10
N ARG A 16 -1.49 -16.49 3.64
CA ARG A 16 -2.04 -15.13 3.66
C ARG A 16 -3.40 -14.98 2.99
N LEU A 17 -3.64 -15.68 1.87
CA LEU A 17 -4.95 -15.71 1.20
C LEU A 17 -6.02 -16.37 2.08
N SER A 18 -5.70 -17.48 2.75
CA SER A 18 -6.64 -18.16 3.64
C SER A 18 -7.02 -17.29 4.84
N TRP A 19 -6.11 -16.46 5.34
CA TRP A 19 -6.38 -15.54 6.46
C TRP A 19 -7.35 -14.42 6.05
N VAL A 20 -7.16 -13.81 4.88
CA VAL A 20 -8.09 -12.77 4.40
C VAL A 20 -9.47 -13.37 4.09
N LEU A 21 -9.53 -14.54 3.46
CA LEU A 21 -10.79 -15.23 3.17
C LEU A 21 -11.53 -15.67 4.45
N ALA A 22 -10.79 -16.17 5.44
CA ALA A 22 -11.34 -16.50 6.76
C ALA A 22 -11.88 -15.26 7.46
N ALA A 23 -11.13 -14.16 7.47
CA ALA A 23 -11.55 -12.89 8.06
C ALA A 23 -12.85 -12.35 7.40
N CYS A 24 -13.02 -12.56 6.10
CA CYS A 24 -14.24 -12.16 5.39
C CYS A 24 -15.43 -13.12 5.59
N ASN A 25 -15.31 -14.20 6.38
CA ASN A 25 -16.38 -15.18 6.64
C ASN A 25 -17.08 -15.69 5.36
N GLY A 26 -16.34 -15.84 4.26
CA GLY A 26 -16.90 -16.21 2.95
C GLY A 26 -17.86 -15.19 2.32
N ARG A 27 -18.10 -14.03 2.96
CA ARG A 27 -18.87 -12.91 2.42
C ARG A 27 -17.98 -12.10 1.49
N VAL A 28 -17.68 -12.68 0.35
CA VAL A 28 -17.04 -11.98 -0.76
C VAL A 28 -18.15 -11.18 -1.45
N MET A 29 -18.34 -9.92 -1.01
CA MET A 29 -18.95 -8.84 -1.84
C MET A 29 -18.12 -8.70 -3.13
N PRO A 30 -18.37 -7.80 -4.12
CA PRO A 30 -17.50 -7.72 -5.29
C PRO A 30 -16.14 -7.17 -4.82
N ALA A 31 -15.32 -8.09 -4.33
CA ALA A 31 -14.02 -7.96 -3.74
C ALA A 31 -13.12 -8.66 -4.73
N PHE A 32 -12.51 -7.86 -5.61
CA PHE A 32 -11.56 -8.40 -6.55
C PHE A 32 -10.29 -8.70 -5.79
N PHE A 33 -10.01 -9.98 -5.58
CA PHE A 33 -8.73 -10.47 -5.08
C PHE A 33 -7.80 -10.67 -6.26
N PHE A 34 -6.80 -9.80 -6.37
CA PHE A 34 -5.75 -9.89 -7.36
C PHE A 34 -4.53 -10.50 -6.69
N ALA A 35 -4.51 -11.83 -6.60
CA ALA A 35 -3.35 -12.57 -6.14
C ALA A 35 -2.47 -12.95 -7.34
N GLY A 36 -1.24 -12.43 -7.41
CA GLY A 36 -0.24 -12.97 -8.34
C GLY A 36 0.02 -14.46 -8.04
N ASN A 37 0.04 -15.31 -9.08
CA ASN A 37 0.35 -16.76 -9.18
C ASN A 37 -0.06 -17.79 -8.09
N ALA A 38 -0.34 -17.42 -6.84
CA ALA A 38 -0.59 -18.33 -5.72
C ALA A 38 -2.07 -18.76 -5.56
N ALA A 39 -3.00 -18.13 -6.29
CA ALA A 39 -4.42 -18.50 -6.27
C ALA A 39 -4.72 -19.88 -6.86
N LEU A 40 -3.77 -20.49 -7.56
CA LEU A 40 -3.99 -21.73 -8.34
C LEU A 40 -4.22 -23.00 -7.51
N ALA A 41 -4.00 -22.99 -6.20
CA ALA A 41 -3.84 -24.24 -5.47
C ALA A 41 -4.73 -24.42 -4.22
N TRP A 42 -5.81 -23.63 -4.06
CA TRP A 42 -6.81 -23.86 -3.02
C TRP A 42 -8.19 -23.26 -3.36
N MET A 43 -9.01 -23.95 -4.16
CA MET A 43 -10.40 -23.52 -4.41
C MET A 43 -11.33 -24.72 -4.65
N HIS A 44 -12.05 -25.13 -3.59
CA HIS A 44 -13.10 -26.16 -3.62
C HIS A 44 -14.53 -25.59 -3.57
N ASP A 45 -14.72 -24.28 -3.81
CA ASP A 45 -16.03 -23.63 -3.80
C ASP A 45 -16.41 -23.07 -5.19
N ASN A 46 -17.53 -23.57 -5.74
CA ASN A 46 -17.91 -23.45 -7.15
C ASN A 46 -18.35 -22.03 -7.58
N ARG A 47 -18.69 -21.13 -6.65
CA ARG A 47 -19.13 -19.76 -7.00
C ARG A 47 -17.98 -18.76 -7.16
N LEU A 48 -16.91 -18.91 -6.38
CA LEU A 48 -15.69 -18.10 -6.52
C LEU A 48 -14.84 -18.55 -7.71
N GLN A 49 -15.00 -19.82 -8.14
CA GLN A 49 -14.50 -20.29 -9.42
C GLN A 49 -14.99 -19.40 -10.56
N GLU A 50 -16.27 -19.06 -10.73
CA GLU A 50 -16.70 -18.32 -11.93
C GLU A 50 -16.11 -16.92 -12.08
N LEU A 51 -15.95 -16.17 -10.99
CA LEU A 51 -15.40 -14.80 -11.00
C LEU A 51 -13.86 -14.79 -11.10
N ALA A 52 -13.18 -15.69 -10.37
CA ALA A 52 -11.73 -15.86 -10.48
C ALA A 52 -11.35 -16.49 -11.83
N THR A 53 -12.11 -17.48 -12.32
CA THR A 53 -11.86 -18.17 -13.59
C THR A 53 -12.12 -17.26 -14.79
N ARG A 54 -13.02 -16.26 -14.71
CA ARG A 54 -13.16 -15.25 -15.78
C ARG A 54 -11.96 -14.29 -15.85
N SER A 55 -11.38 -13.89 -14.72
CA SER A 55 -10.16 -13.06 -14.71
C SER A 55 -8.88 -13.86 -15.01
N ILE A 56 -8.84 -15.15 -14.63
CA ILE A 56 -7.65 -16.01 -14.77
C ILE A 56 -7.62 -16.74 -16.12
N ARG A 57 -8.77 -17.11 -16.73
CA ARG A 57 -8.78 -17.63 -18.13
C ARG A 57 -8.36 -16.57 -19.13
N ALA A 58 -8.62 -15.29 -18.83
CA ALA A 58 -8.07 -14.19 -19.62
C ALA A 58 -6.54 -14.10 -19.51
N SER A 59 -5.89 -14.74 -18.52
CA SER A 59 -4.44 -14.68 -18.26
C SER A 59 -3.61 -15.79 -18.94
N THR A 60 -4.24 -16.87 -19.42
CA THR A 60 -3.56 -18.12 -19.84
C THR A 60 -3.60 -18.42 -21.35
N ASP A 61 -4.02 -17.47 -22.19
CA ASP A 61 -3.82 -17.58 -23.63
C ASP A 61 -2.33 -17.53 -23.98
N GLN A 62 -1.92 -18.39 -24.92
CA GLN A 62 -0.54 -18.74 -25.28
C GLN A 62 0.37 -17.57 -25.70
N ASP A 63 -0.15 -16.34 -25.76
CA ASP A 63 0.60 -15.12 -26.12
C ASP A 63 1.05 -14.26 -24.92
N GLY A 64 0.60 -14.54 -23.68
CA GLY A 64 1.09 -13.94 -22.41
C GLY A 64 0.97 -12.41 -22.20
N GLN A 65 1.01 -11.60 -23.26
CA GLN A 65 0.98 -10.13 -23.22
C GLN A 65 -0.43 -9.54 -23.33
N SER A 66 -1.31 -10.17 -24.13
CA SER A 66 -2.72 -9.75 -24.26
C SER A 66 -3.48 -9.87 -22.94
N SER A 67 -3.12 -10.91 -22.20
CA SER A 67 -3.72 -11.41 -20.98
C SER A 67 -3.57 -10.42 -19.80
N SER A 68 -2.34 -9.97 -19.54
CA SER A 68 -2.00 -8.99 -18.50
C SER A 68 -2.52 -7.58 -18.82
N ARG A 69 -2.56 -7.19 -20.10
CA ARG A 69 -3.07 -5.87 -20.50
C ARG A 69 -4.55 -5.73 -20.23
N GLN A 70 -5.34 -6.75 -20.55
CA GLN A 70 -6.77 -6.77 -20.33
C GLN A 70 -7.09 -6.71 -18.84
N PHE A 71 -6.36 -7.51 -18.04
CA PHE A 71 -6.45 -7.50 -16.58
C PHE A 71 -6.35 -6.09 -15.98
N TRP A 72 -5.26 -5.36 -16.25
CA TRP A 72 -5.08 -4.03 -15.70
C TRP A 72 -6.09 -3.00 -16.23
N THR A 73 -6.60 -3.22 -17.45
CA THR A 73 -7.67 -2.39 -18.00
C THR A 73 -8.96 -2.57 -17.21
N ASP A 74 -9.29 -3.81 -16.85
CA ASP A 74 -10.48 -4.12 -16.06
C ASP A 74 -10.36 -3.64 -14.61
N VAL A 75 -9.16 -3.69 -14.03
CA VAL A 75 -8.85 -3.01 -12.76
C VAL A 75 -9.20 -1.53 -12.88
N ILE A 76 -8.63 -0.79 -13.83
CA ILE A 76 -8.90 0.65 -13.96
C ILE A 76 -10.38 0.97 -14.22
N ARG A 77 -11.06 0.18 -15.06
CA ARG A 77 -12.50 0.34 -15.32
C ARG A 77 -13.34 0.16 -14.07
N SER A 78 -12.96 -0.77 -13.19
CA SER A 78 -13.65 -0.99 -11.93
C SER A 78 -13.53 0.19 -10.96
N PHE A 79 -12.48 1.01 -11.09
CA PHE A 79 -12.28 2.23 -10.28
C PHE A 79 -13.10 3.42 -10.80
N SER A 80 -13.34 3.49 -12.11
CA SER A 80 -14.00 4.64 -12.76
C SER A 80 -15.39 5.01 -12.19
N PRO A 81 -16.33 4.07 -11.92
CA PRO A 81 -17.61 4.42 -11.30
C PRO A 81 -17.51 4.70 -9.79
N VAL A 82 -16.41 4.27 -9.16
CA VAL A 82 -16.22 4.30 -7.70
C VAL A 82 -15.57 5.59 -7.25
N PHE A 83 -14.76 6.23 -8.10
CA PHE A 83 -14.00 7.43 -7.75
C PHE A 83 -14.37 8.55 -8.73
N PRO A 84 -15.30 9.45 -8.36
CA PRO A 84 -15.76 10.48 -9.26
C PRO A 84 -14.59 11.38 -9.65
N VAL A 85 -14.49 11.60 -10.95
CA VAL A 85 -13.42 12.34 -11.65
C VAL A 85 -13.26 13.79 -11.14
N ASN A 86 -14.30 14.36 -10.51
CA ASN A 86 -14.42 15.79 -10.23
C ASN A 86 -13.91 16.23 -8.85
N GLU A 87 -13.32 15.35 -8.03
CA GLU A 87 -12.91 15.68 -6.65
C GLU A 87 -11.40 15.91 -6.47
N ALA A 88 -10.65 16.04 -7.56
CA ALA A 88 -9.22 16.33 -7.53
C ALA A 88 -8.91 17.81 -7.26
N ILE A 89 -7.74 18.08 -6.65
CA ILE A 89 -7.25 19.44 -6.32
C ILE A 89 -7.19 20.35 -7.56
N ASP A 90 -6.88 19.78 -8.72
CA ASP A 90 -6.80 20.47 -10.02
C ASP A 90 -7.97 20.10 -10.97
N GLY A 91 -8.99 19.41 -10.46
CA GLY A 91 -10.14 18.94 -11.22
C GLY A 91 -9.86 17.77 -12.19
N SER A 92 -8.64 17.23 -12.22
CA SER A 92 -8.29 16.13 -13.12
C SER A 92 -8.34 14.77 -12.42
N PRO A 93 -8.92 13.73 -13.03
CA PRO A 93 -9.02 12.44 -12.36
C PRO A 93 -7.64 11.79 -12.24
N ARG A 94 -7.26 11.36 -11.04
CA ARG A 94 -5.91 10.83 -10.78
C ARG A 94 -5.99 9.40 -10.25
N PHE A 95 -4.90 8.67 -10.40
CA PHE A 95 -4.76 7.30 -9.94
C PHE A 95 -3.33 7.07 -9.46
N GLY A 96 -3.18 6.64 -8.22
CA GLY A 96 -1.88 6.48 -7.58
C GLY A 96 -1.43 5.02 -7.48
N PHE A 97 -0.12 4.83 -7.39
CA PHE A 97 0.48 3.60 -6.93
C PHE A 97 1.56 3.89 -5.87
N LEU A 98 1.45 3.26 -4.72
CA LEU A 98 2.47 3.20 -3.67
C LEU A 98 3.38 1.99 -3.93
N LEU A 99 4.63 2.26 -4.27
CA LEU A 99 5.66 1.26 -4.47
C LEU A 99 6.52 1.16 -3.21
N LEU A 100 6.46 -0.01 -2.55
CA LEU A 100 7.24 -0.32 -1.34
C LEU A 100 8.53 -1.10 -1.67
N ASP A 101 8.47 -1.96 -2.68
CA ASP A 101 9.58 -2.84 -3.05
C ASP A 101 10.46 -2.25 -4.15
N GLY A 102 11.76 -2.53 -4.08
CA GLY A 102 12.70 -2.15 -5.12
C GLY A 102 12.47 -2.88 -6.44
N PRO A 103 12.84 -2.27 -7.59
CA PRO A 103 12.72 -2.94 -8.87
C PRO A 103 13.67 -4.16 -8.94
N TYR A 104 13.28 -5.16 -9.75
CA TYR A 104 14.06 -6.36 -10.07
C TYR A 104 14.22 -7.39 -8.93
N GLN A 105 13.91 -7.04 -7.69
CA GLN A 105 13.77 -8.01 -6.60
C GLN A 105 12.38 -8.67 -6.58
N SER A 106 11.37 -7.96 -7.11
CA SER A 106 10.02 -8.44 -7.30
C SER A 106 9.39 -7.87 -8.58
N HIS A 107 8.20 -8.36 -8.93
CA HIS A 107 7.41 -7.84 -10.05
C HIS A 107 6.66 -6.53 -9.72
N ALA A 108 6.76 -6.05 -8.48
CA ALA A 108 6.08 -4.87 -7.98
C ALA A 108 6.17 -3.65 -8.90
N ALA A 109 7.39 -3.27 -9.27
CA ALA A 109 7.64 -2.12 -10.12
C ALA A 109 7.07 -2.31 -11.54
N VAL A 110 7.11 -3.54 -12.07
CA VAL A 110 6.53 -3.86 -13.39
C VAL A 110 5.00 -3.75 -13.36
N HIS A 111 4.38 -4.23 -12.29
CA HIS A 111 2.93 -4.12 -12.08
C HIS A 111 2.50 -2.68 -11.89
N ALA A 112 3.24 -1.90 -11.08
CA ALA A 112 3.05 -0.47 -10.92
C ALA A 112 3.06 0.24 -12.29
N MET A 113 4.08 -0.02 -13.12
CA MET A 113 4.16 0.59 -14.45
C MET A 113 3.02 0.14 -15.36
N SER A 114 2.60 -1.13 -15.28
CA SER A 114 1.53 -1.68 -16.10
C SER A 114 0.19 -1.01 -15.78
N VAL A 115 -0.17 -0.91 -14.50
CA VAL A 115 -1.44 -0.30 -14.07
C VAL A 115 -1.45 1.21 -14.29
N LEU A 116 -0.35 1.91 -14.04
CA LEU A 116 -0.26 3.36 -14.28
C LEU A 116 -0.37 3.70 -15.77
N ASN A 117 0.22 2.88 -16.66
CA ASN A 117 -0.01 3.04 -18.09
C ASN A 117 -1.47 2.81 -18.48
N ARG A 118 -2.18 1.85 -17.86
CA ARG A 118 -3.62 1.68 -18.10
C ARG A 118 -4.45 2.83 -17.56
N ALA A 119 -4.08 3.38 -16.40
CA ALA A 119 -4.73 4.56 -15.84
C ALA A 119 -4.63 5.74 -16.81
N ARG A 120 -3.43 5.96 -17.37
CA ARG A 120 -3.21 6.97 -18.41
C ARG A 120 -4.06 6.73 -19.66
N ASP A 121 -4.10 5.49 -20.16
CA ASP A 121 -4.90 5.13 -21.33
C ASP A 121 -6.41 5.35 -21.10
N ALA A 122 -6.85 5.31 -19.82
CA ALA A 122 -8.20 5.66 -19.39
C ALA A 122 -8.38 7.16 -19.07
N ASN A 123 -7.44 8.03 -19.47
CA ASN A 123 -7.42 9.47 -19.22
C ASN A 123 -7.35 9.88 -17.75
N LEU A 124 -6.78 9.03 -16.89
CA LEU A 124 -6.41 9.40 -15.52
C LEU A 124 -4.97 9.95 -15.50
N VAL A 125 -4.67 10.84 -14.57
CA VAL A 125 -3.30 11.29 -14.27
C VAL A 125 -2.65 10.25 -13.37
N PRO A 126 -1.62 9.52 -13.84
CA PRO A 126 -0.98 8.49 -13.05
C PRO A 126 0.03 9.12 -12.08
N ASP A 127 -0.07 8.80 -10.80
CA ASP A 127 0.89 9.20 -9.76
C ASP A 127 1.64 7.99 -9.21
N LEU A 128 2.91 8.18 -8.88
CA LEU A 128 3.77 7.16 -8.31
C LEU A 128 4.38 7.68 -7.01
N PHE A 129 4.11 6.97 -5.92
CA PHE A 129 4.68 7.21 -4.59
C PHE A 129 5.67 6.11 -4.27
N MET A 130 6.92 6.45 -3.99
CA MET A 130 8.00 5.51 -3.70
C MET A 130 8.39 5.63 -2.24
N TYR A 131 8.29 4.53 -1.51
CA TYR A 131 8.63 4.45 -0.10
C TYR A 131 9.43 3.17 0.15
N LEU A 132 10.21 3.14 1.23
CA LEU A 132 11.11 2.03 1.53
C LEU A 132 12.07 1.73 0.36
N ASP A 133 12.25 0.47 -0.02
CA ASP A 133 13.04 0.05 -1.17
C ASP A 133 12.48 0.53 -2.51
N GLY A 134 11.20 0.92 -2.56
CA GLY A 134 10.58 1.49 -3.75
C GLY A 134 11.32 2.70 -4.32
N VAL A 135 12.09 3.44 -3.50
CA VAL A 135 12.89 4.57 -3.97
C VAL A 135 14.01 4.16 -4.94
N HIS A 136 14.42 2.89 -4.96
CA HIS A 136 15.36 2.38 -5.96
C HIS A 136 14.82 2.47 -7.39
N ALA A 137 13.49 2.53 -7.58
CA ALA A 137 12.89 2.78 -8.88
C ALA A 137 13.27 4.15 -9.47
N ALA A 138 13.69 5.10 -8.64
CA ALA A 138 14.14 6.43 -9.05
C ALA A 138 15.57 6.46 -9.62
N HIS A 139 16.30 5.33 -9.69
CA HIS A 139 17.64 5.30 -10.28
C HIS A 139 17.58 5.43 -11.82
N ALA A 140 18.19 6.47 -12.40
CA ALA A 140 18.10 6.80 -13.82
C ALA A 140 18.89 5.87 -14.75
N PHE A 141 19.98 5.27 -14.24
CA PHE A 141 20.91 4.49 -15.07
C PHE A 141 20.70 2.98 -14.95
N GLN A 142 19.45 2.55 -14.80
CA GLN A 142 19.12 1.13 -14.82
C GLN A 142 19.46 0.52 -16.20
N ARG A 143 20.10 -0.65 -16.20
CA ARG A 143 20.49 -1.39 -17.42
C ARG A 143 20.11 -2.87 -17.32
N PRO A 144 18.82 -3.21 -17.09
CA PRO A 144 18.41 -4.60 -17.09
C PRO A 144 18.57 -5.19 -18.50
N THR A 145 19.03 -6.44 -18.58
CA THR A 145 19.19 -7.15 -19.86
C THR A 145 17.93 -7.92 -20.26
N THR A 146 17.21 -8.46 -19.27
CA THR A 146 16.06 -9.36 -19.47
C THR A 146 14.72 -8.78 -19.02
N PHE A 147 14.75 -7.70 -18.24
CA PHE A 147 13.56 -7.13 -17.61
C PHE A 147 13.23 -5.74 -18.17
N MET A 148 11.99 -5.30 -17.94
CA MET A 148 11.57 -3.93 -18.26
C MET A 148 12.51 -2.93 -17.56
N ASN A 149 13.04 -1.97 -18.30
CA ASN A 149 13.72 -0.82 -17.71
C ASN A 149 12.69 0.09 -17.03
N ILE A 150 12.66 0.06 -15.69
CA ILE A 150 11.70 0.83 -14.88
C ILE A 150 11.97 2.33 -14.98
N ALA A 151 13.24 2.75 -15.06
CA ALA A 151 13.58 4.16 -15.25
C ALA A 151 13.02 4.70 -16.57
N ASP A 152 13.20 3.97 -17.68
CA ASP A 152 12.64 4.34 -18.98
C ASP A 152 11.10 4.31 -18.98
N ALA A 153 10.48 3.42 -18.21
CA ALA A 153 9.04 3.36 -18.05
C ALA A 153 8.49 4.59 -17.30
N ILE A 154 9.14 5.00 -16.21
CA ILE A 154 8.80 6.21 -15.45
C ILE A 154 8.97 7.46 -16.32
N GLN A 155 10.09 7.60 -17.04
CA GLN A 155 10.32 8.74 -17.92
C GLN A 155 9.28 8.82 -19.05
N ARG A 156 8.88 7.68 -19.62
CA ARG A 156 7.79 7.63 -20.62
C ARG A 156 6.44 8.02 -20.03
N LEU A 157 6.18 7.69 -18.76
CA LEU A 157 4.96 8.11 -18.07
C LEU A 157 4.87 9.63 -18.05
N VAL A 158 5.96 10.31 -17.66
CA VAL A 158 6.03 11.79 -17.60
C VAL A 158 5.97 12.45 -18.97
N ARG A 159 6.75 11.97 -19.95
CA ARG A 159 6.80 12.60 -21.30
C ARG A 159 5.49 12.48 -22.07
N SER A 160 4.64 11.52 -21.71
CA SER A 160 3.39 11.25 -22.42
C SER A 160 2.24 12.19 -22.03
N THR A 161 2.39 13.01 -20.99
CA THR A 161 1.46 14.09 -20.67
C THR A 161 1.89 15.34 -21.45
N GLY A 162 1.20 15.66 -22.55
CA GLY A 162 1.45 16.92 -23.28
C GLY A 162 1.14 18.14 -22.40
N ASP A 163 1.57 19.33 -22.82
CA ASP A 163 1.55 20.58 -22.04
C ASP A 163 0.17 20.98 -21.46
N ALA A 164 -0.92 20.43 -21.99
CA ALA A 164 -2.29 20.70 -21.57
C ALA A 164 -2.84 19.76 -20.47
N ARG A 165 -2.10 18.71 -20.07
CA ARG A 165 -2.51 17.77 -19.01
C ARG A 165 -1.77 18.07 -17.71
N PRO A 166 -2.41 17.89 -16.54
CA PRO A 166 -1.69 17.97 -15.28
C PRO A 166 -0.58 16.93 -15.22
N ARG A 167 0.50 17.31 -14.55
CA ARG A 167 1.71 16.49 -14.43
C ARG A 167 1.49 15.36 -13.43
N SER A 168 1.97 14.17 -13.78
CA SER A 168 2.16 13.05 -12.85
C SER A 168 3.02 13.45 -11.67
N GLN A 169 2.58 13.14 -10.45
CA GLN A 169 3.38 13.31 -9.25
C GLN A 169 4.24 12.06 -9.06
N LEU A 170 5.55 12.25 -9.08
CA LEU A 170 6.52 11.19 -8.86
C LEU A 170 7.27 11.49 -7.57
N LEU A 171 6.75 11.03 -6.45
CA LEU A 171 7.26 11.40 -5.14
C LEU A 171 8.00 10.21 -4.52
N ALA A 172 9.20 10.45 -4.02
CA ALA A 172 9.98 9.44 -3.30
C ALA A 172 10.31 9.95 -1.89
N CYS A 173 10.17 9.08 -0.90
CA CYS A 173 10.48 9.44 0.49
C CYS A 173 11.95 9.82 0.62
N SER A 174 12.20 11.05 1.05
CA SER A 174 13.52 11.64 1.08
C SER A 174 14.45 10.94 2.06
N ARG A 175 13.95 10.51 3.23
CA ARG A 175 14.72 9.72 4.22
C ARG A 175 15.20 8.39 3.62
N CYS A 176 14.30 7.67 2.94
CA CYS A 176 14.64 6.41 2.27
C CYS A 176 15.64 6.64 1.13
N ALA A 177 15.43 7.71 0.34
CA ALA A 177 16.30 8.08 -0.77
C ALA A 177 17.72 8.43 -0.30
N THR A 178 17.84 9.20 0.78
CA THR A 178 19.12 9.53 1.41
C THR A 178 19.84 8.30 1.92
N ALA A 179 19.14 7.41 2.66
CA ALA A 179 19.73 6.18 3.17
C ALA A 179 20.29 5.28 2.07
N ARG A 180 19.78 5.41 0.84
CA ARG A 180 20.20 4.65 -0.36
C ARG A 180 21.12 5.42 -1.30
N GLY A 181 21.54 6.64 -0.93
CA GLY A 181 22.50 7.44 -1.69
C GLY A 181 21.92 8.20 -2.89
N TYR A 182 20.60 8.40 -2.97
CA TYR A 182 19.96 9.17 -4.04
C TYR A 182 19.86 10.68 -3.74
N ALA A 183 20.01 11.07 -2.47
CA ALA A 183 19.97 12.47 -2.03
C ALA A 183 20.97 12.69 -0.88
N SER A 184 21.60 13.87 -0.81
CA SER A 184 22.47 14.26 0.30
C SER A 184 21.69 14.93 1.46
N VAL A 185 22.25 14.86 2.67
CA VAL A 185 21.87 15.65 3.86
C VAL A 185 22.87 16.83 3.96
N PRO A 186 22.46 18.06 4.33
CA PRO A 186 21.20 18.47 4.98
C PRO A 186 20.03 18.68 4.02
N PHE A 187 18.81 18.52 4.56
CA PHE A 187 17.55 18.98 3.94
C PHE A 187 17.40 20.51 4.07
N ASP A 188 18.48 21.26 3.88
CA ASP A 188 18.44 22.71 3.73
C ASP A 188 18.30 23.07 2.23
N GLU A 189 18.17 24.37 1.95
CA GLU A 189 17.62 24.98 0.72
C GLU A 189 18.27 24.52 -0.61
N ASN A 190 19.35 23.73 -0.56
CA ASN A 190 20.12 23.27 -1.73
C ASN A 190 20.09 21.75 -1.98
N ASN A 191 19.13 21.00 -1.41
CA ASN A 191 18.81 19.58 -1.69
C ASN A 191 19.52 19.04 -2.94
N THR A 192 20.71 18.45 -2.78
CA THR A 192 21.47 17.98 -3.93
C THR A 192 21.03 16.56 -4.26
N LYS A 193 20.16 16.48 -5.26
CA LYS A 193 19.75 15.24 -5.88
C LYS A 193 20.96 14.60 -6.58
N SER A 194 21.17 13.30 -6.35
CA SER A 194 22.19 12.54 -7.06
C SER A 194 21.98 12.63 -8.56
N SER A 195 23.07 12.78 -9.32
CA SER A 195 23.03 12.71 -10.79
C SER A 195 22.51 11.37 -11.31
N HIS A 196 22.49 10.33 -10.45
CA HIS A 196 21.93 9.02 -10.73
C HIS A 196 20.42 8.90 -10.47
N ALA A 197 19.76 9.94 -9.98
CA ALA A 197 18.31 9.95 -9.80
C ALA A 197 17.60 10.50 -11.05
N ILE A 198 16.44 9.93 -11.38
CA ILE A 198 15.57 10.41 -12.47
C ILE A 198 15.16 11.86 -12.17
N PRO A 199 15.51 12.86 -13.00
CA PRO A 199 15.30 14.28 -12.70
C PRO A 199 13.87 14.65 -12.29
N GLU A 200 12.88 13.96 -12.85
CA GLU A 200 11.45 14.22 -12.65
C GLU A 200 10.88 13.69 -11.32
N VAL A 201 11.63 12.88 -10.56
CA VAL A 201 11.21 12.34 -9.25
C VAL A 201 11.55 13.29 -8.11
N ASP A 202 10.56 13.79 -7.38
CA ASP A 202 10.80 14.68 -6.25
C ASP A 202 11.06 13.89 -4.96
N PHE A 203 12.17 14.20 -4.28
CA PHE A 203 12.49 13.63 -2.97
C PHE A 203 11.87 14.49 -1.88
N VAL A 204 10.83 13.97 -1.23
CA VAL A 204 9.98 14.73 -0.31
C VAL A 204 9.83 14.04 1.04
N ASN A 205 9.43 14.80 2.06
CA ASN A 205 9.09 14.22 3.37
C ASN A 205 7.94 13.21 3.22
N LEU A 206 7.91 12.17 4.06
CA LEU A 206 6.83 11.18 4.10
C LEU A 206 5.44 11.84 4.25
N ASN A 207 5.32 12.93 5.02
CA ASN A 207 4.07 13.68 5.15
C ASN A 207 3.54 14.19 3.79
N ASN A 208 4.43 14.67 2.91
CA ASN A 208 4.02 15.15 1.59
C ASN A 208 3.45 14.00 0.72
N ILE A 209 3.92 12.76 0.92
CA ILE A 209 3.33 11.59 0.26
C ILE A 209 1.95 11.28 0.85
N ILE A 210 1.82 11.31 2.17
CA ILE A 210 0.59 10.94 2.89
C ILE A 210 -0.53 11.97 2.69
N GLU A 211 -0.21 13.24 2.43
CA GLU A 211 -1.20 14.26 2.05
C GLU A 211 -2.07 13.79 0.86
N HIS A 212 -1.47 13.14 -0.14
CA HIS A 212 -2.20 12.58 -1.27
C HIS A 212 -3.13 11.43 -0.90
N PHE A 213 -2.93 10.80 0.26
CA PHE A 213 -3.74 9.67 0.72
C PHE A 213 -5.02 10.16 1.39
N GLN A 214 -5.16 11.45 1.67
CA GLN A 214 -6.45 12.05 2.08
C GLN A 214 -7.40 12.23 0.88
N SER A 215 -6.85 12.29 -0.34
CA SER A 215 -7.64 12.45 -1.55
C SER A 215 -8.56 11.26 -1.78
N PRO A 216 -9.69 11.43 -2.48
CA PRO A 216 -10.68 10.39 -2.63
C PRO A 216 -10.32 9.34 -3.71
N TRP A 217 -9.32 9.56 -4.57
CA TRP A 217 -9.00 8.68 -5.70
C TRP A 217 -8.36 7.33 -5.34
N GLY A 218 -8.31 6.40 -6.30
CA GLY A 218 -7.67 5.10 -6.12
C GLY A 218 -6.16 5.23 -5.96
N ILE A 219 -5.60 4.69 -4.87
CA ILE A 219 -4.15 4.51 -4.67
C ILE A 219 -3.91 3.04 -4.36
N LEU A 220 -3.30 2.31 -5.30
CA LEU A 220 -2.96 0.90 -5.11
C LEU A 220 -1.55 0.73 -4.54
N SER A 221 -1.25 -0.47 -4.06
CA SER A 221 0.10 -0.95 -3.74
C SER A 221 0.20 -2.43 -4.11
N THR A 222 1.39 -3.01 -4.03
CA THR A 222 1.62 -4.46 -4.21
C THR A 222 0.82 -5.32 -3.27
N GLY A 223 0.50 -4.81 -2.08
CA GLY A 223 -0.41 -5.38 -1.10
C GLY A 223 -1.36 -4.29 -0.63
N CYS A 224 -2.61 -4.28 -1.08
CA CYS A 224 -3.56 -3.25 -0.68
C CYS A 224 -5.01 -3.72 -0.73
N ALA A 225 -5.88 -2.94 -0.10
CA ALA A 225 -7.30 -3.02 -0.31
C ALA A 225 -7.95 -1.63 -0.30
N ILE A 226 -9.06 -1.44 -1.01
CA ILE A 226 -9.83 -0.20 -0.90
C ILE A 226 -11.30 -0.54 -0.76
N ALA A 227 -11.92 -0.07 0.31
CA ALA A 227 -13.35 -0.18 0.55
C ALA A 227 -14.00 1.20 0.46
N ARG A 228 -15.07 1.34 -0.33
CA ARG A 228 -15.90 2.56 -0.39
C ARG A 228 -17.30 2.25 0.12
N ARG A 229 -17.80 3.13 0.99
CA ARG A 229 -19.18 3.16 1.47
C ARG A 229 -19.91 4.33 0.80
N GLU A 230 -21.21 4.19 0.62
CA GLU A 230 -22.04 5.32 0.19
C GLU A 230 -21.95 6.42 1.26
N ALA A 231 -21.63 7.64 0.81
CA ALA A 231 -21.60 8.79 1.71
C ALA A 231 -23.03 9.06 2.20
N VAL A 232 -23.19 9.28 3.50
CA VAL A 232 -24.46 9.80 4.02
C VAL A 232 -24.56 11.26 3.61
N ALA A 233 -25.69 11.65 3.02
CA ALA A 233 -25.91 13.02 2.55
C ALA A 233 -25.57 14.04 3.64
N GLY A 234 -24.71 15.02 3.33
CA GLY A 234 -24.27 16.06 4.26
C GLY A 234 -23.06 15.71 5.14
N THR A 235 -22.44 14.53 4.97
CA THR A 235 -21.18 14.19 5.65
C THR A 235 -19.98 14.46 4.74
N ASN A 236 -18.94 15.12 5.28
CA ASN A 236 -17.67 15.28 4.57
C ASN A 236 -17.04 13.90 4.36
N GLN A 237 -16.60 13.64 3.13
CA GLN A 237 -15.93 12.41 2.77
C GLN A 237 -14.61 12.28 3.55
N LYS A 238 -14.57 11.31 4.48
CA LYS A 238 -13.35 11.00 5.24
C LYS A 238 -12.71 9.72 4.73
N VAL A 239 -11.38 9.76 4.63
CA VAL A 239 -10.56 8.58 4.36
C VAL A 239 -9.99 8.05 5.68
N ALA A 240 -10.09 6.75 5.89
CA ALA A 240 -9.36 6.03 6.94
C ALA A 240 -8.27 5.14 6.33
N LEU A 241 -7.20 4.90 7.08
CA LEU A 241 -6.13 3.98 6.71
C LEU A 241 -6.10 2.75 7.61
N ASN A 242 -5.87 1.59 7.01
CA ASN A 242 -5.47 0.37 7.68
C ASN A 242 -4.08 0.02 7.17
N ILE A 243 -3.13 -0.18 8.07
CA ILE A 243 -1.75 -0.56 7.73
C ILE A 243 -1.48 -1.90 8.40
N LEU A 244 -1.32 -2.94 7.59
CA LEU A 244 -0.98 -4.27 8.07
C LEU A 244 0.52 -4.41 8.07
N ALA A 245 1.13 -4.46 9.25
CA ALA A 245 2.54 -4.75 9.41
C ALA A 245 2.70 -6.29 9.51
N CYS A 246 3.24 -6.91 8.47
CA CYS A 246 3.39 -8.37 8.39
C CYS A 246 4.81 -8.85 8.74
N HIS A 247 5.79 -7.95 8.74
CA HIS A 247 7.20 -8.26 8.90
C HIS A 247 7.70 -8.11 10.35
N PRO A 248 8.71 -8.88 10.77
CA PRO A 248 9.30 -8.76 12.10
C PRO A 248 9.87 -7.35 12.33
N PRO A 249 10.07 -6.94 13.61
CA PRO A 249 10.54 -5.60 13.95
C PRO A 249 11.92 -5.26 13.37
N TYR A 250 12.78 -6.27 13.21
CA TYR A 250 14.17 -6.09 12.78
C TYR A 250 14.50 -7.03 11.62
N GLY A 251 15.52 -6.67 10.83
CA GLY A 251 15.99 -7.40 9.66
C GLY A 251 15.54 -6.79 8.33
N THR A 252 14.41 -6.10 8.31
CA THR A 252 13.97 -5.25 7.20
C THR A 252 13.40 -3.94 7.74
N GLU A 253 13.23 -2.94 6.89
CA GLU A 253 12.61 -1.65 7.27
C GLU A 253 11.08 -1.64 7.16
N HIS A 254 10.44 -2.76 6.80
CA HIS A 254 8.99 -2.81 6.55
C HIS A 254 8.16 -2.51 7.80
N ALA A 255 8.51 -3.11 8.95
CA ALA A 255 7.80 -2.87 10.21
C ALA A 255 7.93 -1.40 10.65
N TYR A 256 9.15 -0.87 10.67
CA TYR A 256 9.41 0.54 10.96
C TYR A 256 8.70 1.48 9.97
N GLY A 257 8.70 1.11 8.69
CA GLY A 257 8.05 1.82 7.60
C GLY A 257 6.54 1.94 7.80
N ALA A 258 5.91 0.81 8.15
CA ALA A 258 4.48 0.71 8.46
C ALA A 258 4.09 1.59 9.65
N ILE A 259 4.85 1.50 10.74
CA ILE A 259 4.66 2.32 11.95
C ILE A 259 4.78 3.80 11.61
N SER A 260 5.85 4.18 10.90
CA SER A 260 6.11 5.58 10.52
C SER A 260 5.01 6.15 9.63
N MET A 261 4.51 5.38 8.67
CA MET A 261 3.40 5.80 7.82
C MET A 261 2.10 5.93 8.62
N ALA A 262 1.83 5.00 9.54
CA ALA A 262 0.64 5.05 10.38
C ALA A 262 0.62 6.27 11.30
N MET A 263 1.74 6.54 11.96
CA MET A 263 1.92 7.72 12.81
C MET A 263 1.79 8.99 12.00
N ALA A 264 2.46 9.10 10.85
CA ALA A 264 2.36 10.30 10.02
C ALA A 264 0.92 10.55 9.54
N ALA A 265 0.18 9.51 9.14
CA ALA A 265 -1.21 9.66 8.75
C ALA A 265 -2.13 10.11 9.89
N ALA A 266 -1.99 9.51 11.08
CA ALA A 266 -2.81 9.87 12.24
C ALA A 266 -2.46 11.25 12.80
N MET A 267 -1.17 11.51 13.04
CA MET A 267 -0.69 12.67 13.81
C MET A 267 -0.58 13.94 12.95
N ASN A 268 -0.23 13.82 11.66
CA ASN A 268 0.05 14.98 10.82
C ASN A 268 -1.04 15.26 9.77
N HIS A 269 -1.93 14.30 9.52
CA HIS A 269 -2.96 14.39 8.47
C HIS A 269 -4.37 14.10 8.96
N ASP A 270 -4.60 14.02 10.28
CA ASP A 270 -5.90 13.79 10.89
C ASP A 270 -6.67 12.60 10.30
N MET A 271 -5.95 11.56 9.83
CA MET A 271 -6.55 10.38 9.22
C MET A 271 -6.78 9.32 10.28
N PRO A 272 -8.03 8.86 10.51
CA PRO A 272 -8.28 7.70 11.35
C PRO A 272 -7.49 6.50 10.81
N THR A 273 -6.56 5.99 11.62
CA THR A 273 -5.57 5.00 11.18
C THR A 273 -5.55 3.82 12.13
N ASN A 274 -5.65 2.60 11.58
CA ASN A 274 -5.42 1.36 12.30
C ASN A 274 -4.06 0.79 11.88
N LEU A 275 -3.11 0.71 12.81
CA LEU A 275 -1.88 -0.04 12.65
C LEU A 275 -2.09 -1.46 13.20
N ILE A 276 -2.09 -2.44 12.31
CA ILE A 276 -2.48 -3.82 12.60
C ILE A 276 -1.27 -4.73 12.42
N PHE A 277 -0.76 -5.26 13.52
CA PHE A 277 0.29 -6.27 13.50
C PHE A 277 -0.32 -7.65 13.27
N ILE A 278 0.16 -8.35 12.24
CA ILE A 278 -0.26 -9.70 11.86
C ILE A 278 0.96 -10.50 11.39
N GLU A 279 0.85 -11.83 11.29
CA GLU A 279 1.96 -12.70 10.91
C GLU A 279 3.17 -12.47 11.84
N ASP A 280 4.36 -12.23 11.29
CA ASP A 280 5.56 -11.95 12.07
C ASP A 280 5.62 -10.53 12.61
N GLY A 281 4.77 -9.62 12.11
CA GLY A 281 4.64 -8.27 12.64
C GLY A 281 4.15 -8.23 14.08
N VAL A 282 3.50 -9.28 14.58
CA VAL A 282 3.14 -9.35 16.00
C VAL A 282 4.36 -9.40 16.93
N LEU A 283 5.54 -9.72 16.40
CA LEU A 283 6.80 -9.62 17.14
C LEU A 283 7.12 -8.16 17.53
N CYS A 284 6.60 -7.16 16.82
CA CYS A 284 6.78 -5.74 17.14
C CYS A 284 6.13 -5.32 18.45
N VAL A 285 5.11 -6.06 18.92
CA VAL A 285 4.36 -5.76 20.15
C VAL A 285 4.64 -6.77 21.27
N SER A 286 5.59 -7.67 21.05
CA SER A 286 5.95 -8.75 21.98
C SER A 286 7.45 -8.76 22.25
N GLY A 287 7.84 -9.44 23.34
CA GLY A 287 9.26 -9.58 23.72
C GLY A 287 9.89 -8.29 24.23
N LEU A 288 11.08 -8.38 24.83
CA LEU A 288 11.83 -7.21 25.27
C LEU A 288 13.08 -7.09 24.40
N TYR A 289 13.08 -6.14 23.46
CA TYR A 289 14.32 -5.74 22.82
C TYR A 289 15.04 -4.73 23.71
N ARG A 290 16.30 -5.02 24.03
CA ARG A 290 17.18 -4.09 24.75
C ARG A 290 18.32 -3.78 23.81
N ASN A 291 18.42 -2.52 23.41
CA ASN A 291 19.58 -2.04 22.68
C ASN A 291 20.85 -2.29 23.50
N GLY A 292 21.93 -2.68 22.83
CA GLY A 292 23.26 -2.58 23.43
C GLY A 292 23.59 -1.11 23.72
N VAL A 293 24.52 -0.86 24.66
CA VAL A 293 24.93 0.51 25.05
C VAL A 293 25.43 1.33 23.85
N GLU A 294 25.90 0.66 22.79
CA GLU A 294 26.45 1.28 21.58
C GLU A 294 25.43 1.41 20.43
N ASP A 295 24.30 0.69 20.48
CA ASP A 295 23.29 0.71 19.43
C ASP A 295 22.20 1.74 19.73
N GLN A 296 22.28 2.91 19.09
CA GLN A 296 21.18 3.89 19.06
C GLN A 296 20.07 3.50 18.09
N LEU A 297 19.86 2.20 17.84
CA LEU A 297 18.77 1.75 16.97
C LEU A 297 17.43 2.13 17.61
N TYR A 298 16.49 2.58 16.80
CA TYR A 298 15.15 2.86 17.29
C TYR A 298 14.49 1.57 17.79
N ASN A 299 14.18 1.53 19.07
CA ASN A 299 13.39 0.48 19.67
C ASN A 299 11.94 0.62 19.19
N ILE A 300 11.46 -0.33 18.38
CA ILE A 300 10.12 -0.28 17.80
C ILE A 300 9.04 -0.20 18.88
N GLN A 301 9.24 -0.89 20.00
CA GLN A 301 8.31 -0.90 21.11
C GLN A 301 8.21 0.50 21.76
N GLU A 302 9.33 1.22 21.91
CA GLU A 302 9.33 2.60 22.41
C GLU A 302 8.62 3.56 21.45
N ILE A 303 8.75 3.35 20.13
CA ILE A 303 8.00 4.13 19.14
C ILE A 303 6.50 3.88 19.29
N ILE A 304 6.08 2.62 19.40
CA ILE A 304 4.66 2.26 19.58
C ILE A 304 4.11 2.83 20.90
N GLU A 305 4.90 2.79 21.97
CA GLU A 305 4.55 3.36 23.27
C GLU A 305 4.39 4.88 23.19
N SER A 306 5.27 5.57 22.45
CA SER A 306 5.18 7.03 22.25
C SER A 306 3.91 7.49 21.52
N ALA A 307 3.22 6.56 20.83
CA ALA A 307 2.00 6.84 20.09
C ALA A 307 0.71 6.56 20.88
N GLN A 308 0.79 6.20 22.16
CA GLN A 308 -0.35 5.78 22.98
C GLN A 308 -1.45 6.84 23.15
N ASP A 309 -1.07 8.12 23.13
CA ASP A 309 -1.98 9.25 23.38
C ASP A 309 -2.64 9.76 22.08
N GLU A 310 -2.31 9.17 20.92
CA GLU A 310 -2.85 9.60 19.64
C GLU A 310 -4.25 9.03 19.41
N SER A 311 -5.26 9.90 19.56
CA SER A 311 -6.68 9.52 19.45
C SER A 311 -7.08 8.98 18.07
N LEU A 312 -6.36 9.33 17.02
CA LEU A 312 -6.63 8.88 15.65
C LEU A 312 -5.85 7.64 15.25
N LEU A 313 -4.92 7.17 16.10
CA LEU A 313 -4.14 5.97 15.85
C LEU A 313 -4.58 4.83 16.77
N ARG A 314 -5.05 3.75 16.17
CA ARG A 314 -5.32 2.51 16.90
C ARG A 314 -4.25 1.48 16.60
N VAL A 315 -3.55 1.06 17.64
CA VAL A 315 -2.56 -0.01 17.55
C VAL A 315 -3.21 -1.34 17.91
N ILE A 316 -3.10 -2.32 17.02
CA ILE A 316 -3.85 -3.56 17.08
C ILE A 316 -2.92 -4.74 16.84
N ALA A 317 -3.09 -5.82 17.60
CA ALA A 317 -2.42 -7.09 17.39
C ALA A 317 -3.43 -8.18 16.99
N CYS A 318 -3.12 -8.94 15.94
CA CYS A 318 -3.92 -10.10 15.57
C CYS A 318 -3.70 -11.23 16.58
N LYS A 319 -4.75 -11.54 17.36
CA LYS A 319 -4.71 -12.56 18.40
C LYS A 319 -4.28 -13.92 17.88
N GLN A 320 -4.82 -14.34 16.74
CA GLN A 320 -4.47 -15.64 16.16
C GLN A 320 -2.98 -15.73 15.78
N SER A 321 -2.38 -14.64 15.29
CA SER A 321 -0.94 -14.60 14.96
C SER A 321 -0.07 -14.66 16.23
N MET A 322 -0.53 -14.05 17.32
CA MET A 322 0.11 -14.12 18.65
C MET A 322 0.04 -15.52 19.24
N ASP A 323 -1.17 -16.10 19.28
CA ASP A 323 -1.43 -17.42 19.87
C ASP A 323 -0.62 -18.52 19.16
N LEU A 324 -0.55 -18.49 17.82
CA LEU A 324 0.27 -19.44 17.03
C LEU A 324 1.76 -19.41 17.36
N ARG A 325 2.26 -18.28 17.87
CA ARG A 325 3.66 -18.08 18.24
C ARG A 325 3.89 -18.18 19.75
N GLY A 326 2.84 -18.43 20.55
CA GLY A 326 2.92 -18.46 22.01
C GLY A 326 3.32 -17.11 22.62
N LEU A 327 2.92 -16.00 21.97
CA LEU A 327 3.28 -14.64 22.37
C LEU A 327 2.16 -13.98 23.16
N CYS A 328 2.53 -13.00 23.99
CA CYS A 328 1.59 -12.06 24.62
C CYS A 328 2.08 -10.63 24.41
N PRO A 329 1.18 -9.64 24.27
CA PRO A 329 1.59 -8.26 24.16
C PRO A 329 2.41 -7.83 25.39
N MET A 330 3.37 -6.92 25.19
CA MET A 330 4.10 -6.34 26.30
C MET A 330 3.17 -5.57 27.24
N LYS A 331 3.40 -5.71 28.56
CA LYS A 331 2.60 -5.01 29.57
C LYS A 331 2.68 -3.48 29.49
N SER A 332 3.81 -2.92 29.04
CA SER A 332 3.93 -1.47 28.82
C SER A 332 3.13 -1.00 27.61
N LEU A 333 2.83 -1.89 26.65
CA LEU A 333 1.99 -1.61 25.50
C LEU A 333 0.51 -1.88 25.79
N GLY A 334 0.02 -1.40 26.95
CA GLY A 334 -1.33 -1.65 27.44
C GLY A 334 -2.45 -1.10 26.56
N HIS A 335 -2.13 -0.19 25.64
CA HIS A 335 -3.04 0.37 24.64
C HIS A 335 -3.19 -0.49 23.37
N VAL A 336 -2.35 -1.51 23.19
CA VAL A 336 -2.43 -2.41 22.02
C VAL A 336 -3.62 -3.34 22.16
N ALA A 337 -4.62 -3.17 21.31
CA ALA A 337 -5.82 -4.00 21.33
C ALA A 337 -5.58 -5.34 20.62
N GLU A 338 -5.91 -6.45 21.27
CA GLU A 338 -5.95 -7.76 20.61
C GLU A 338 -7.29 -7.96 19.87
N ILE A 339 -7.24 -8.42 18.62
CA ILE A 339 -8.45 -8.74 17.84
C ILE A 339 -8.43 -10.14 17.23
N SER A 340 -9.61 -10.75 17.08
CA SER A 340 -9.82 -11.97 16.31
C SER A 340 -9.84 -11.69 14.80
N LEU A 341 -9.80 -12.75 13.98
CA LEU A 341 -9.89 -12.63 12.52
C LEU A 341 -11.24 -12.11 12.04
N ASP A 342 -12.33 -12.46 12.72
CA ASP A 342 -13.66 -11.91 12.40
C ASP A 342 -13.71 -10.40 12.57
N MET A 343 -13.12 -9.90 13.66
CA MET A 343 -13.02 -8.46 13.91
C MET A 343 -12.09 -7.78 12.90
N LEU A 344 -11.00 -8.45 12.49
CA LEU A 344 -10.11 -7.95 11.43
C LEU A 344 -10.88 -7.77 10.12
N GLY A 345 -11.65 -8.77 9.69
CA GLY A 345 -12.46 -8.65 8.48
C GLY A 345 -13.47 -7.50 8.54
N GLY A 346 -14.06 -7.29 9.73
CA GLY A 346 -14.88 -6.11 10.02
C GLY A 346 -14.13 -4.80 9.78
N LEU A 347 -12.91 -4.65 10.33
CA LEU A 347 -12.09 -3.44 10.16
C LEU A 347 -11.69 -3.18 8.71
N LEU A 348 -11.35 -4.24 7.96
CA LEU A 348 -10.92 -4.10 6.56
C LEU A 348 -12.07 -3.75 5.62
N LEU A 349 -13.27 -4.29 5.87
CA LEU A 349 -14.42 -4.12 4.98
C LEU A 349 -15.33 -2.95 5.38
N GLN A 350 -15.55 -2.75 6.68
CA GLN A 350 -16.49 -1.75 7.18
C GLN A 350 -15.79 -0.43 7.51
N GLY A 351 -14.46 -0.46 7.71
CA GLY A 351 -13.67 0.70 8.04
C GLY A 351 -14.04 1.31 9.39
N SER A 352 -13.61 2.56 9.59
CA SER A 352 -14.15 3.39 10.67
C SER A 352 -15.61 3.74 10.37
N ALA A 353 -16.47 3.77 11.39
CA ALA A 353 -17.88 4.14 11.25
C ALA A 353 -18.08 5.50 10.56
N SER A 354 -17.10 6.40 10.69
CA SER A 354 -17.11 7.75 10.14
C SER A 354 -16.41 7.91 8.78
N ALA A 355 -15.76 6.87 8.25
CA ALA A 355 -15.02 6.95 6.99
C ALA A 355 -15.85 6.45 5.80
N THR A 356 -15.86 7.24 4.74
CA THR A 356 -16.50 6.90 3.46
C THR A 356 -15.58 6.02 2.61
N ILE A 357 -14.27 6.23 2.72
CA ILE A 357 -13.25 5.42 2.05
C ILE A 357 -12.32 4.85 3.12
N THR A 358 -12.02 3.55 3.02
CA THR A 358 -10.98 2.91 3.81
C THR A 358 -9.94 2.34 2.87
N ARG A 359 -8.69 2.77 3.00
CA ARG A 359 -7.56 2.20 2.28
C ARG A 359 -6.78 1.29 3.22
N THR A 360 -6.42 0.14 2.72
CA THR A 360 -5.59 -0.84 3.42
C THR A 360 -4.29 -0.98 2.64
N PHE A 361 -3.16 -0.92 3.33
CA PHE A 361 -1.85 -1.25 2.77
C PHE A 361 -1.21 -2.36 3.58
N ILE A 362 -0.57 -3.30 2.91
CA ILE A 362 0.15 -4.42 3.52
C ILE A 362 1.63 -4.12 3.36
N PHE A 363 2.32 -4.09 4.49
CA PHE A 363 3.73 -3.77 4.63
C PHE A 363 4.56 -5.01 4.92
#